data_AF-A0A0R3UCL8-F1
#
_entry.id   AF-A0A0R3UCL8-F1
#
_cell.length_a   1.000
_cell.length_b   1.000
_cell.length_c   1.000
_cell.angle_alpha   90.00
_cell.angle_beta   90.00
_cell.angle_gamma   90.00
#
_symmetry.space_group_name_H-M   'P 1'
#
loop_
_entity.id
_entity.type
_entity.pdbx_description
1 polymer ?
#
loop_
_entity_poly.entity_id
_entity_poly.type
_entity_poly.pdbx_seq_one_letter_code
_entity_poly.pdbx_strand_id
1 'polypeptide(L)'
;MEWRSDSSAFEHVFIGEAKNTMVIGFHNWITFCTKEHNKEVNYFGHATPKRWDPEFKRALRFSLYNSFRKPFGTIVFGSSIEFEIGLYTTAFLRSRSLFKGSTSWPAISLNLGPTNILIQCHPHYGNHMGSCYVK
;
A
#
# COMPACT_ATOMS: atom_id res chain seq x y z
N MET A 1 7.22 19.85 21.29
CA MET A 1 6.98 19.76 19.83
C MET A 1 5.64 19.08 19.65
N GLU A 2 4.64 19.84 19.23
CA GLU A 2 3.29 19.34 18.96
C GLU A 2 3.34 18.40 17.74
N TRP A 3 2.73 17.22 17.87
CA TRP A 3 2.58 16.26 16.78
C TRP A 3 1.51 16.77 15.81
N ARG A 4 1.93 17.44 14.73
CA ARG A 4 1.02 17.77 13.63
C ARG A 4 0.70 16.51 12.83
N SER A 5 -0.58 16.36 12.52
CA SER A 5 -1.14 15.27 11.71
C SER A 5 -0.83 15.49 10.23
N ASP A 6 0.46 15.45 9.86
CA ASP A 6 0.97 15.77 8.51
C ASP A 6 1.06 14.53 7.58
N SER A 7 0.14 13.56 7.72
CA SER A 7 0.14 12.32 6.91
C SER A 7 -1.29 11.87 6.63
N SER A 8 -1.52 11.38 5.42
CA SER A 8 -2.81 10.87 4.93
C SER A 8 -2.69 9.48 4.30
N ALA A 9 -3.81 8.76 4.24
CA ALA A 9 -3.91 7.49 3.50
C ALA A 9 -3.42 7.61 2.07
N PHE A 10 -3.69 8.76 1.43
CA PHE A 10 -3.30 9.03 0.07
C PHE A 10 -1.77 9.16 -0.06
N GLU A 11 -1.15 10.01 0.75
CA GLU A 11 0.31 10.18 0.76
C GLU A 11 1.01 8.86 1.05
N HIS A 12 0.52 8.12 2.02
CA HIS A 12 1.05 6.82 2.39
C HIS A 12 1.05 5.82 1.23
N VAL A 13 -0.07 5.67 0.51
CA VAL A 13 -0.22 4.66 -0.55
C VAL A 13 0.40 5.12 -1.87
N PHE A 14 0.10 6.34 -2.29
CA PHE A 14 0.37 6.82 -3.65
C PHE A 14 1.65 7.64 -3.79
N ILE A 15 2.08 8.37 -2.76
CA ILE A 15 3.29 9.20 -2.82
C ILE A 15 4.50 8.47 -2.23
N GLY A 16 4.25 7.72 -1.15
CA GLY A 16 5.25 7.00 -0.40
C GLY A 16 5.79 7.84 0.75
N GLU A 17 5.58 7.35 1.97
CA GLU A 17 6.12 7.96 3.18
C GLU A 17 7.32 7.16 3.70
N ALA A 18 8.28 7.89 4.26
CA ALA A 18 9.38 7.30 4.98
C ALA A 18 9.38 7.78 6.43
N LYS A 19 9.66 6.86 7.35
CA LYS A 19 9.87 7.16 8.76
C LYS A 19 11.17 6.53 9.21
N ASN A 20 12.00 7.32 9.89
CA ASN A 20 13.37 6.95 10.25
C ASN A 20 14.20 6.60 9.01
N THR A 21 14.50 5.33 8.78
CA THR A 21 15.27 4.81 7.64
C THR A 21 14.48 3.83 6.78
N MET A 22 13.16 3.76 6.98
CA MET A 22 12.28 2.80 6.33
C MET A 22 11.15 3.48 5.56
N VAL A 23 10.88 2.98 4.36
CA VAL A 23 9.67 3.32 3.61
C VAL A 23 8.51 2.54 4.22
N ILE A 24 7.50 3.25 4.74
CA ILE A 24 6.35 2.62 5.45
C ILE A 24 5.14 2.40 4.55
N GLY A 25 5.05 3.10 3.41
CA GLY A 25 3.98 2.97 2.43
C GLY A 25 4.53 2.69 1.03
N PHE A 26 4.08 3.45 0.02
CA PHE A 26 4.55 3.38 -1.36
C PHE A 26 4.19 2.07 -2.09
N HIS A 27 2.95 2.01 -2.58
CA HIS A 27 2.35 0.82 -3.18
C HIS A 27 1.85 1.03 -4.62
N ASN A 28 1.87 2.25 -5.14
CA ASN A 28 1.38 2.58 -6.47
C ASN A 28 2.46 2.46 -7.56
N TRP A 29 2.15 1.74 -8.63
CA TRP A 29 3.10 1.44 -9.71
C TRP A 29 3.43 2.66 -10.57
N ILE A 30 2.50 3.59 -10.79
CA ILE A 30 2.74 4.80 -11.59
C ILE A 30 3.76 5.69 -10.89
N THR A 31 3.58 5.94 -9.60
CA THR A 31 4.56 6.67 -8.79
C THR A 31 5.89 5.93 -8.73
N PHE A 32 5.86 4.59 -8.62
CA PHE A 32 7.09 3.79 -8.62
C PHE A 32 7.89 4.00 -9.91
N CYS A 33 7.26 3.82 -11.08
CA CYS A 33 7.92 4.00 -12.37
C CYS A 33 8.42 5.44 -12.57
N THR A 34 7.65 6.44 -12.15
CA THR A 34 8.05 7.85 -12.25
C THR A 34 9.28 8.14 -11.39
N LYS A 35 9.29 7.67 -10.13
CA LYS A 35 10.42 7.87 -9.21
C LYS A 35 11.65 7.05 -9.60
N GLU A 36 11.46 5.86 -10.17
CA GLU A 36 12.56 5.06 -10.72
C GLU A 36 13.19 5.76 -11.93
N HIS A 37 12.37 6.28 -12.85
CA HIS A 37 12.86 7.08 -13.98
C HIS A 37 13.68 8.30 -13.53
N ASN A 38 13.23 8.97 -12.48
CA ASN A 38 13.94 10.11 -11.88
C ASN A 38 15.14 9.73 -11.00
N LYS A 39 15.50 8.44 -10.91
CA LYS A 39 16.58 7.91 -10.06
C LYS A 39 16.39 8.15 -8.57
N GLU A 40 15.14 8.38 -8.14
CA GLU A 40 14.75 8.50 -6.74
C GLU A 40 14.52 7.12 -6.12
N VAL A 41 14.05 6.15 -6.91
CA VAL A 41 13.92 4.74 -6.50
C VAL A 41 15.07 3.92 -7.06
N ASN A 42 15.64 3.07 -6.21
CA ASN A 42 16.62 2.07 -6.59
C ASN A 42 16.07 0.67 -6.34
N TYR A 43 15.76 -0.05 -7.42
CA TYR A 43 15.16 -1.38 -7.39
C TYR A 43 16.20 -2.49 -7.15
N PHE A 44 15.89 -3.40 -6.24
CA PHE A 44 16.79 -4.50 -5.82
C PHE A 44 16.26 -5.90 -6.17
N GLY A 45 15.13 -6.00 -6.89
CA GLY A 45 14.51 -7.28 -7.23
C GLY A 45 13.12 -7.47 -6.59
N HIS A 46 12.48 -8.59 -6.91
CA HIS A 46 11.17 -8.97 -6.40
C HIS A 46 11.23 -10.29 -5.63
N ALA A 47 10.27 -10.50 -4.73
CA ALA A 47 10.07 -11.81 -4.12
C ALA A 47 9.52 -12.80 -5.17
N THR A 48 9.83 -14.08 -5.00
CA THR A 48 9.20 -15.14 -5.81
C THR A 48 7.69 -15.14 -5.54
N PRO A 49 6.85 -14.95 -6.59
CA PRO A 49 5.40 -14.95 -6.41
C PRO A 49 4.93 -16.36 -6.02
N LYS A 50 3.84 -16.43 -5.24
CA LYS A 50 3.18 -17.72 -4.97
C LYS A 50 2.40 -18.15 -6.20
N ARG A 51 2.15 -19.46 -6.32
CA ARG A 51 1.40 -20.06 -7.45
C ARG A 51 0.03 -19.40 -7.70
N TRP A 52 -0.60 -18.89 -6.64
CA TRP A 52 -1.93 -18.27 -6.66
C TRP A 52 -1.90 -16.75 -6.52
N ASP A 53 -0.72 -16.12 -6.51
CA ASP A 53 -0.67 -14.66 -6.60
C ASP A 53 -1.04 -14.22 -8.03
N PRO A 54 -1.90 -13.22 -8.20
CA PRO A 54 -2.24 -12.72 -9.52
C PRO A 54 -1.02 -12.11 -10.22
N GLU A 55 -1.03 -12.14 -11.55
CA GLU A 55 0.08 -11.63 -12.37
C GLU A 55 0.35 -10.14 -12.15
N PHE A 56 -0.69 -9.35 -11.90
CA PHE A 56 -0.57 -7.92 -11.63
C PHE A 56 0.01 -7.58 -10.25
N LYS A 57 0.18 -8.54 -9.34
CA LYS A 57 0.66 -8.29 -7.96
C LYS A 57 2.10 -8.74 -7.82
N ARG A 58 3.00 -7.85 -7.38
CA ARG A 58 4.41 -8.19 -7.09
C ARG A 58 4.89 -7.55 -5.80
N ALA A 59 5.67 -8.29 -5.01
CA ALA A 59 6.37 -7.75 -3.85
C ALA A 59 7.79 -7.34 -4.24
N LEU A 60 8.09 -6.05 -4.21
CA LEU A 60 9.38 -5.49 -4.63
C LEU A 60 10.26 -5.16 -3.43
N ARG A 61 11.57 -5.21 -3.64
CA ARG A 61 12.62 -4.74 -2.72
C ARG A 61 13.27 -3.52 -3.36
N PHE A 62 13.34 -2.40 -2.64
CA PHE A 62 13.91 -1.17 -3.19
C PHE A 62 14.34 -0.20 -2.09
N SER A 63 15.02 0.88 -2.48
CA SER A 63 15.18 2.08 -1.64
C SER A 63 14.62 3.32 -2.32
N LEU A 64 14.23 4.29 -1.50
CA LEU A 64 13.83 5.64 -1.91
C LEU A 64 14.90 6.63 -1.43
N TYR A 65 15.31 7.55 -2.31
CA TYR A 65 16.39 8.53 -2.11
C TYR A 65 17.70 7.92 -1.60
N ASN A 66 17.96 6.64 -1.90
CA ASN A 66 19.09 5.83 -1.40
C ASN A 66 19.20 5.65 0.12
N SER A 67 18.46 6.40 0.93
CA SER A 67 18.52 6.39 2.39
C SER A 67 17.40 5.60 3.05
N PHE A 68 16.24 5.48 2.39
CA PHE A 68 15.07 4.81 2.96
C PHE A 68 14.88 3.45 2.32
N ARG A 69 15.02 2.37 3.09
CA ARG A 69 14.88 1.01 2.57
C ARG A 69 13.45 0.52 2.69
N LYS A 70 12.99 -0.22 1.68
CA LYS A 70 11.79 -1.04 1.73
C LYS A 70 12.17 -2.51 1.51
N PRO A 71 12.18 -3.34 2.56
CA PRO A 71 12.59 -4.74 2.42
C PRO A 71 11.62 -5.50 1.51
N PHE A 72 10.31 -5.27 1.64
CA PHE A 72 9.27 -5.77 0.74
C PHE A 72 8.09 -4.78 0.67
N GLY A 73 7.60 -4.48 -0.53
CA GLY A 73 6.36 -3.73 -0.76
C GLY A 73 5.56 -4.31 -1.91
N THR A 74 4.30 -4.66 -1.64
CA THR A 74 3.39 -5.13 -2.69
C THR A 74 2.96 -3.97 -3.56
N ILE A 75 3.14 -4.10 -4.87
CA ILE A 75 2.69 -3.17 -5.89
C ILE A 75 1.70 -3.92 -6.80
N VAL A 76 0.62 -3.22 -7.15
CA VAL A 76 -0.36 -3.66 -8.15
C VAL A 76 -0.03 -2.94 -9.45
N PHE A 77 0.31 -3.69 -10.50
CA PHE A 77 0.71 -3.17 -11.80
C PHE A 77 -0.48 -3.13 -12.76
N GLY A 78 -0.52 -2.08 -13.61
CA GLY A 78 -1.54 -1.92 -14.64
C GLY A 78 -2.90 -1.44 -14.13
N SER A 79 -3.04 -1.20 -12.83
CA SER A 79 -4.22 -0.52 -12.27
C SER A 79 -4.24 0.96 -12.65
N SER A 80 -5.42 1.54 -12.75
CA SER A 80 -5.54 3.00 -12.74
C SER A 80 -5.56 3.53 -11.30
N ILE A 81 -5.28 4.83 -11.12
CA ILE A 81 -5.28 5.45 -9.80
C ILE A 81 -6.69 5.41 -9.21
N GLU A 82 -7.70 5.70 -10.02
CA GLU A 82 -9.11 5.67 -9.62
C GLU A 82 -9.58 4.26 -9.24
N PHE A 83 -9.05 3.21 -9.88
CA PHE A 83 -9.32 1.83 -9.47
C PHE A 83 -8.80 1.56 -8.05
N GLU A 84 -7.55 1.90 -7.76
CA GLU A 84 -6.98 1.70 -6.42
C GLU A 84 -7.68 2.55 -5.35
N ILE A 85 -8.02 3.82 -5.66
CA ILE A 85 -8.79 4.69 -4.75
C ILE A 85 -10.15 4.05 -4.43
N GLY A 86 -10.88 3.58 -5.45
CA GLY A 86 -12.18 2.93 -5.26
C GLY A 86 -12.06 1.66 -4.43
N LEU A 87 -11.10 0.80 -4.79
CA LEU A 87 -10.84 -0.46 -4.10
C LEU A 87 -10.52 -0.26 -2.61
N TYR A 88 -9.56 0.61 -2.30
CA TYR A 88 -9.14 0.86 -0.92
C TYR A 88 -10.23 1.58 -0.11
N THR A 89 -11.00 2.48 -0.73
CA THR A 89 -12.16 3.12 -0.08
C THR A 89 -13.22 2.09 0.32
N THR A 90 -13.63 1.24 -0.63
CA THR A 90 -14.61 0.19 -0.36
C THR A 90 -14.12 -0.79 0.70
N ALA A 91 -12.87 -1.23 0.59
CA ALA A 91 -12.26 -2.16 1.55
C ALA A 91 -12.18 -1.56 2.97
N PHE A 92 -11.81 -0.29 3.08
CA PHE A 92 -11.74 0.43 4.36
C PHE A 92 -13.13 0.54 5.00
N LEU A 93 -14.13 1.02 4.26
CA LEU A 93 -15.49 1.16 4.76
C LEU A 93 -16.06 -0.18 5.24
N ARG A 94 -15.79 -1.26 4.49
CA ARG A 94 -16.17 -2.62 4.87
C ARG A 94 -15.46 -3.06 6.15
N SER A 95 -14.15 -2.88 6.23
CA SER A 95 -13.35 -3.26 7.40
C SER A 95 -13.79 -2.48 8.64
N ARG A 96 -14.04 -1.17 8.51
CA ARG A 96 -14.57 -0.31 9.57
C ARG A 96 -15.90 -0.79 10.10
N SER A 97 -16.79 -1.25 9.21
CA SER A 97 -18.08 -1.81 9.60
C SER A 97 -17.94 -3.15 10.32
N LEU A 98 -17.02 -4.02 9.86
CA LEU A 98 -16.85 -5.37 10.40
C LEU A 98 -16.12 -5.38 11.76
N PHE A 99 -15.16 -4.49 11.94
CA PHE A 99 -14.24 -4.48 13.08
C PHE A 99 -14.42 -3.24 13.97
N LYS A 100 -15.66 -2.75 14.06
CA LYS A 100 -16.01 -1.58 14.88
C LYS A 100 -15.57 -1.79 16.33
N GLY A 101 -14.88 -0.80 16.90
CA GLY A 101 -14.35 -0.87 18.27
C GLY A 101 -12.99 -1.57 18.40
N SER A 102 -12.47 -2.17 17.33
CA SER A 102 -11.10 -2.70 17.29
C SER A 102 -10.12 -1.67 16.72
N THR A 103 -8.92 -1.64 17.30
CA THR A 103 -7.78 -0.85 16.81
C THR A 103 -6.91 -1.60 15.79
N SER A 104 -7.14 -2.90 15.61
CA SER A 104 -6.41 -3.75 14.67
C SER A 104 -7.38 -4.60 13.85
N TRP A 105 -7.30 -4.49 12.53
CA TRP A 105 -8.20 -5.16 11.60
C TRP A 105 -7.44 -6.24 10.83
N PRO A 106 -7.96 -7.47 10.73
CA PRO A 106 -7.36 -8.47 9.83
C PRO A 106 -7.59 -8.07 8.37
N ALA A 107 -6.76 -8.60 7.47
CA ALA A 107 -6.97 -8.45 6.04
C ALA A 107 -8.29 -9.10 5.62
N ILE A 108 -9.03 -8.44 4.73
CA ILE A 108 -10.28 -8.96 4.16
C ILE A 108 -10.00 -9.56 2.77
N SER A 109 -10.70 -10.65 2.46
CA SER A 109 -10.68 -11.23 1.12
C SER A 109 -11.69 -10.51 0.23
N LEU A 110 -11.25 -10.10 -0.96
CA LEU A 110 -12.07 -9.46 -1.98
C LEU A 110 -11.91 -10.21 -3.30
N ASN A 111 -13.03 -10.43 -3.97
CA ASN A 111 -13.04 -11.04 -5.28
C ASN A 111 -12.95 -9.95 -6.36
N LEU A 112 -11.92 -10.03 -7.20
CA LEU A 112 -11.72 -9.23 -8.40
C LEU A 112 -11.87 -10.15 -9.61
N GLY A 113 -13.11 -10.38 -10.02
CA GLY A 113 -13.45 -11.31 -11.10
C GLY A 113 -12.99 -12.74 -10.77
N PRO A 114 -12.07 -13.35 -11.53
CA PRO A 114 -11.62 -14.71 -11.25
C PRO A 114 -10.61 -14.81 -10.09
N THR A 115 -10.09 -13.69 -9.60
CA THR A 115 -9.01 -13.66 -8.61
C THR A 115 -9.52 -13.24 -7.23
N ASN A 116 -9.04 -13.90 -6.18
CA ASN A 116 -9.20 -13.42 -4.81
C ASN A 116 -7.93 -12.71 -4.36
N ILE A 117 -8.08 -11.50 -3.82
CA ILE A 117 -6.99 -10.73 -3.23
C ILE A 117 -7.27 -10.45 -1.76
N LEU A 118 -6.20 -10.34 -0.98
CA LEU A 118 -6.29 -9.89 0.41
C LEU A 118 -5.98 -8.40 0.47
N ILE A 119 -6.85 -7.62 1.08
CA ILE A 119 -6.62 -6.20 1.34
C ILE A 119 -6.47 -6.00 2.84
N GLN A 120 -5.33 -5.45 3.22
CA GLN A 120 -5.08 -5.00 4.58
C GLN A 120 -5.41 -3.52 4.66
N CYS A 121 -6.27 -3.14 5.61
CA CYS A 121 -6.57 -1.75 5.93
C CYS A 121 -6.31 -1.48 7.40
N HIS A 122 -5.88 -0.25 7.70
CA HIS A 122 -5.59 0.21 9.06
C HIS A 122 -6.40 1.47 9.35
N PRO A 123 -7.10 1.55 10.50
CA PRO A 123 -7.74 2.79 10.93
C PRO A 123 -6.69 3.79 11.41
N HIS A 124 -6.96 5.07 11.16
CA HIS A 124 -6.22 6.19 11.71
C HIS A 124 -7.18 7.06 12.54
N TYR A 125 -6.80 7.38 13.78
CA TYR A 125 -7.63 8.11 14.75
C TYR A 125 -9.11 7.64 14.78
N GLY A 126 -9.31 6.32 14.83
CA GLY A 126 -10.61 5.66 15.01
C GLY A 126 -11.52 5.60 13.78
N ASN A 127 -11.66 6.69 13.03
CA ASN A 127 -12.64 6.79 11.93
C ASN A 127 -12.08 7.20 10.57
N HIS A 128 -10.81 7.58 10.49
CA HIS A 128 -10.16 7.96 9.23
C HIS A 128 -9.42 6.76 8.63
N MET A 129 -9.28 6.77 7.31
CA MET A 129 -8.45 5.80 6.62
C MET A 129 -6.98 6.09 6.95
N GLY A 130 -6.28 5.06 7.42
CA GLY A 130 -4.82 5.03 7.48
C GLY A 130 -4.26 4.38 6.21
N SER A 131 -3.42 3.36 6.36
CA SER A 131 -2.91 2.62 5.21
C SER A 131 -3.91 1.56 4.73
N CYS A 132 -4.05 1.42 3.42
CA CYS A 132 -4.73 0.30 2.76
C CYS A 132 -3.88 -0.18 1.59
N TYR A 133 -3.65 -1.49 1.49
CA TYR A 133 -2.83 -2.05 0.42
C TYR A 133 -3.17 -3.54 0.19
N VAL A 134 -2.86 -4.02 -1.01
CA VAL A 134 -2.94 -5.45 -1.32
C VAL A 134 -1.82 -6.20 -0.58
N LYS A 135 -2.19 -7.23 0.18
CA LYS A 135 -1.27 -8.06 0.97
C LYS A 135 -0.77 -9.24 0.17
#